data_AF-A0A2V6JPB5-F1
#
_entry.id   AF-A0A2V6JPB5-F1
#
_cell.length_a   1.000
_cell.length_b   1.000
_cell.length_c   1.000
_cell.angle_alpha   90.00
_cell.angle_beta   90.00
_cell.angle_gamma   90.00
#
_symmetry.space_group_name_H-M   'P 1'
#
loop_
_entity.id
_entity.type
_entity.pdbx_description
1 polymer ?
#
loop_
_entity_poly.entity_id
_entity_poly.type
_entity_poly.pdbx_seq_one_letter_code
_entity_poly.pdbx_strand_id
1 'polypeptide(L)'
;HQAHDVMLCIGTGKMVQDETRMRYEPELYFKSTEEMREVFRDFPQAIENTLGIGERCSVDLEFGRSKYPEYPVPSDKTREGYLRELCYDGLRQRYGERAASDDELIRRLDYELGVLEKTGFVSYLLIVWDFIHFAKEKD
;
A
#
# COMPACT_ATOMS: atom_id res chain seq x y z
N HIS A 1 21.89 16.14 -16.50
CA HIS A 1 23.29 15.74 -16.27
C HIS A 1 23.86 16.24 -14.94
N GLN A 2 24.07 17.55 -14.73
CA GLN A 2 24.69 18.09 -13.50
C GLN A 2 24.02 17.65 -12.18
N ALA A 3 22.69 17.60 -12.13
CA ALA A 3 21.97 17.11 -10.94
C ALA A 3 22.27 15.64 -10.63
N HIS A 4 22.35 14.78 -11.66
CA HIS A 4 22.71 13.36 -11.50
C HIS A 4 24.17 13.22 -11.04
N ASP A 5 25.05 14.05 -11.56
CA ASP A 5 26.46 14.09 -11.19
C ASP A 5 26.68 14.42 -9.71
N VAL A 6 25.95 15.42 -9.20
CA VAL A 6 25.93 15.77 -7.76
C VAL A 6 25.35 14.62 -6.93
N MET A 7 24.27 13.97 -7.40
CA MET A 7 23.68 12.82 -6.72
C MET A 7 24.69 11.68 -6.56
N LEU A 8 25.49 11.38 -7.59
CA LEU A 8 26.55 10.36 -7.52
C LEU A 8 27.63 10.74 -6.52
N CYS A 9 28.03 12.01 -6.48
CA CYS A 9 29.00 12.52 -5.52
C CYS A 9 28.51 12.32 -4.08
N ILE A 10 27.23 12.64 -3.82
CA ILE A 10 26.60 12.41 -2.51
C ILE A 10 26.59 10.91 -2.17
N GLY A 11 26.16 10.04 -3.09
CA GLY A 11 26.07 8.61 -2.87
C GLY A 11 27.42 7.92 -2.67
N THR A 12 28.49 8.46 -3.26
CA THR A 12 29.85 7.90 -3.17
C THR A 12 30.73 8.60 -2.13
N GLY A 13 30.21 9.63 -1.43
CA GLY A 13 30.97 10.42 -0.45
C GLY A 13 32.13 11.20 -1.07
N LYS A 14 32.02 11.57 -2.35
CA LYS A 14 33.04 12.34 -3.09
C LYS A 14 32.60 13.80 -3.28
N MET A 15 33.57 14.69 -3.43
CA MET A 15 33.31 16.09 -3.80
C MET A 15 33.22 16.23 -5.32
N VAL A 16 32.40 17.15 -5.83
CA VAL A 16 32.26 17.43 -7.28
C VAL A 16 33.59 17.86 -7.92
N GLN A 17 34.50 18.40 -7.11
CA GLN A 17 35.84 18.84 -7.53
C GLN A 17 36.84 17.68 -7.65
N ASP A 18 36.55 16.50 -7.09
CA ASP A 18 37.45 15.34 -7.17
C ASP A 18 37.53 14.86 -8.64
N GLU A 19 38.74 14.76 -9.18
CA GLU A 19 38.98 14.33 -10.55
C GLU A 19 38.79 12.81 -10.73
N THR A 20 38.97 12.04 -9.65
CA THR A 20 38.85 10.57 -9.65
C THR A 20 37.44 10.09 -9.32
N ARG A 21 36.49 11.01 -9.13
CA ARG A 21 35.10 10.67 -8.82
C ARG A 21 34.42 9.96 -9.99
N MET A 22 33.46 9.10 -9.66
CA MET A 22 32.59 8.48 -10.65
C MET A 22 31.82 9.56 -11.44
N ARG A 23 31.88 9.50 -12.77
CA ARG A 23 31.13 10.36 -13.68
C ARG A 23 30.51 9.50 -14.78
N TYR A 24 29.37 9.95 -15.28
CA TYR A 24 28.71 9.36 -16.44
C TYR A 24 28.75 10.34 -17.61
N GLU A 25 28.50 9.86 -18.82
CA GLU A 25 28.41 10.75 -19.98
C GLU A 25 27.18 11.67 -19.91
N PRO A 26 27.26 12.91 -20.46
CA PRO A 26 26.12 13.83 -20.54
C PRO A 26 24.92 13.27 -21.30
N GLU A 27 25.18 12.35 -22.22
CA GLU A 27 24.22 11.71 -23.13
C GLU A 27 23.26 10.72 -22.45
N LEU A 28 23.38 10.49 -21.15
CA LEU A 28 22.53 9.56 -20.40
C LEU A 28 21.27 10.25 -19.87
N TYR A 29 20.34 10.49 -20.78
CA TYR A 29 18.99 10.96 -20.52
C TYR A 29 17.99 10.23 -21.42
N PHE A 30 16.70 10.44 -21.18
CA PHE A 30 15.66 9.91 -22.03
C PHE A 30 15.58 10.72 -23.33
N LYS A 31 16.31 10.26 -24.34
CA LYS A 31 16.36 10.87 -25.67
C LYS A 31 15.01 10.82 -26.37
N SER A 32 14.76 11.80 -27.24
CA SER A 32 13.61 11.78 -28.14
C SER A 32 13.76 10.67 -29.18
N THR A 33 12.65 10.35 -29.84
CA THR A 33 12.62 9.38 -30.94
C THR A 33 13.57 9.80 -32.07
N GLU A 34 13.63 11.08 -32.41
CA GLU A 34 14.48 11.64 -33.46
C GLU A 34 15.97 11.51 -33.09
N GLU A 35 16.33 11.87 -31.86
CA GLU A 35 17.70 11.72 -31.35
C GLU A 35 18.14 10.25 -31.40
N MET A 36 17.28 9.32 -30.96
CA MET A 36 17.58 7.89 -31.01
C MET A 36 17.71 7.37 -32.44
N ARG A 37 16.90 7.86 -33.39
CA ARG A 37 17.01 7.52 -34.81
C ARG A 37 18.33 7.97 -35.42
N GLU A 38 18.82 9.14 -35.04
CA GLU A 38 20.12 9.60 -35.51
C GLU A 38 21.26 8.75 -34.91
N VAL A 39 21.21 8.46 -33.61
CA VAL A 39 22.20 7.61 -32.92
C VAL A 39 22.28 6.21 -33.54
N PHE A 40 21.14 5.63 -33.96
CA PHE A 40 21.04 4.30 -34.56
C PHE A 40 20.77 4.34 -36.08
N ARG A 41 21.20 5.40 -36.78
CA ARG A 41 20.93 5.57 -38.22
C ARG A 41 21.37 4.41 -39.09
N ASP A 42 22.47 3.75 -38.72
CA ASP A 42 23.04 2.60 -39.44
C ASP A 42 22.33 1.28 -39.09
N PHE A 43 21.52 1.27 -38.03
CA PHE A 43 20.79 0.11 -37.53
C PHE A 43 19.33 0.43 -37.17
N PRO A 44 18.46 0.81 -38.14
CA PRO A 44 17.05 1.17 -37.86
C PRO A 44 16.27 0.07 -37.12
N GLN A 45 16.61 -1.19 -37.40
CA GLN A 45 16.02 -2.38 -36.76
C GLN A 45 16.22 -2.38 -35.24
N ALA A 46 17.27 -1.76 -34.71
CA ALA A 46 17.50 -1.67 -33.27
C ALA A 46 16.34 -0.93 -32.58
N ILE A 47 15.80 0.12 -33.21
CA ILE A 47 14.66 0.89 -32.70
C ILE A 47 13.37 0.09 -32.90
N GLU A 48 13.15 -0.49 -34.08
CA GLU A 48 11.95 -1.30 -34.38
C GLU A 48 11.79 -2.46 -33.40
N ASN A 49 12.89 -3.11 -33.03
CA ASN A 49 12.89 -4.18 -32.04
C ASN A 49 12.44 -3.70 -30.64
N THR A 50 12.71 -2.45 -30.26
CA THR A 50 12.22 -1.91 -28.97
C THR A 50 10.70 -1.82 -28.93
N LEU A 51 10.08 -1.41 -30.05
CA LEU A 51 8.63 -1.40 -30.22
C LEU A 51 8.06 -2.82 -30.20
N GLY A 52 8.67 -3.74 -30.95
CA GLY A 52 8.23 -5.14 -30.98
C GLY A 52 8.31 -5.83 -29.61
N ILE A 53 9.30 -5.47 -28.77
CA ILE A 53 9.35 -5.93 -27.38
C ILE A 53 8.25 -5.26 -26.55
N GLY A 54 8.08 -3.94 -26.68
CA GLY A 54 7.05 -3.18 -25.97
C GLY A 54 5.64 -3.70 -26.22
N GLU A 55 5.31 -4.04 -27.46
CA GLU A 55 4.01 -4.62 -27.84
C GLU A 55 3.77 -6.03 -27.28
N ARG A 56 4.84 -6.78 -27.02
CA ARG A 56 4.77 -8.12 -26.42
C ARG A 56 4.68 -8.08 -24.89
N CYS A 57 5.03 -6.96 -24.27
CA CYS A 57 4.95 -6.78 -22.83
C CYS A 57 3.51 -6.48 -22.41
N SER A 58 2.81 -7.50 -21.89
CA SER A 58 1.51 -7.35 -21.24
C SER A 58 1.62 -7.73 -19.77
N VAL A 59 1.58 -6.72 -18.89
CA VAL A 59 1.59 -6.91 -17.44
C VAL A 59 0.37 -6.19 -16.88
N ASP A 60 -0.55 -6.96 -16.30
CA ASP A 60 -1.72 -6.43 -15.61
C ASP A 60 -1.42 -6.38 -14.10
N LEU A 61 -1.49 -5.16 -13.54
CA LEU A 61 -1.31 -4.94 -12.11
C LEU A 61 -2.69 -4.69 -11.50
N GLU A 62 -3.13 -5.61 -10.65
CA GLU A 62 -4.40 -5.48 -9.95
C GLU A 62 -4.29 -4.43 -8.84
N PHE A 63 -4.97 -3.30 -9.03
CA PHE A 63 -5.10 -2.24 -8.04
C PHE A 63 -6.49 -2.26 -7.40
N GLY A 64 -6.58 -1.73 -6.18
CA GLY A 64 -7.88 -1.55 -5.50
C GLY A 64 -8.48 -2.82 -4.88
N ARG A 65 -7.85 -4.00 -5.04
CA ARG A 65 -8.17 -5.16 -4.20
C ARG A 65 -7.49 -5.04 -2.85
N SER A 66 -8.29 -5.02 -1.79
CA SER A 66 -7.74 -5.14 -0.46
C SER A 66 -7.28 -6.56 -0.19
N LYS A 67 -6.04 -6.72 0.28
CA LYS A 67 -5.41 -7.99 0.65
C LYS A 67 -5.15 -8.03 2.15
N TYR A 68 -6.17 -7.73 2.95
CA TYR A 68 -6.04 -7.82 4.41
C TYR A 68 -5.90 -9.28 4.84
N PRO A 69 -5.02 -9.58 5.81
CA PRO A 69 -4.98 -10.90 6.40
C PRO A 69 -6.29 -11.18 7.14
N GLU A 70 -6.69 -12.45 7.15
CA GLU A 70 -7.85 -12.87 7.94
C GLU A 70 -7.49 -12.90 9.42
N TYR A 71 -8.31 -12.27 10.27
CA TYR A 71 -8.09 -12.33 11.71
C TYR A 71 -8.50 -13.71 12.24
N PRO A 72 -7.62 -14.40 13.00
CA PRO A 72 -7.95 -15.70 13.57
C PRO A 72 -8.99 -15.53 14.68
N VAL A 73 -10.12 -16.20 14.55
CA VAL A 73 -11.17 -16.23 15.58
C VAL A 73 -11.29 -17.63 16.18
N PRO A 74 -11.84 -17.76 17.40
CA PRO A 74 -12.17 -19.07 17.98
C PRO A 74 -12.97 -19.94 17.00
N SER A 75 -12.72 -21.26 17.00
CA SER A 75 -13.27 -22.19 15.99
C SER A 75 -14.80 -22.28 15.95
N ASP A 76 -15.47 -21.83 17.01
CA ASP A 76 -16.92 -21.79 17.15
C ASP A 76 -17.55 -20.48 16.65
N LYS A 77 -16.75 -19.52 16.18
CA LYS A 77 -17.22 -18.17 15.83
C LYS A 77 -16.85 -17.79 14.40
N THR A 78 -17.71 -16.97 13.78
CA THR A 78 -17.37 -16.22 12.58
C THR A 78 -16.68 -14.90 12.98
N ARG A 79 -15.94 -14.28 12.06
CA ARG A 79 -15.28 -12.98 12.32
C ARG A 79 -16.29 -11.89 12.63
N GLU A 80 -17.39 -11.91 11.90
CA GLU A 80 -18.54 -11.01 12.06
C GLU A 80 -19.19 -11.20 13.43
N GLY A 81 -19.41 -12.46 13.84
CA GLY A 81 -19.96 -12.81 15.15
C GLY A 81 -19.04 -12.41 16.29
N TYR A 82 -17.73 -12.64 16.12
CA TYR A 82 -16.73 -12.25 17.11
C TYR A 82 -16.64 -10.72 17.26
N LEU A 83 -16.62 -9.98 16.15
CA LEU A 83 -16.65 -8.51 16.19
C LEU A 83 -17.91 -7.99 16.87
N ARG A 84 -19.09 -8.56 16.57
CA ARG A 84 -20.36 -8.21 17.23
C ARG A 84 -20.26 -8.38 18.74
N GLU A 85 -19.79 -9.53 19.20
CA GLU A 85 -19.63 -9.83 20.63
C GLU A 85 -18.75 -8.80 21.32
N LEU A 86 -17.55 -8.54 20.79
CA LEU A 86 -16.63 -7.54 21.31
C LEU A 86 -17.25 -6.14 21.36
N CYS A 87 -18.00 -5.76 20.33
CA CYS A 87 -18.67 -4.46 20.28
C CYS A 87 -19.80 -4.33 21.29
N TYR A 88 -20.62 -5.37 21.49
CA TYR A 88 -21.68 -5.36 22.51
C TYR A 88 -21.09 -5.37 23.93
N ASP A 89 -20.00 -6.10 24.16
CA ASP A 89 -19.26 -6.04 25.42
C ASP A 89 -18.70 -4.64 25.68
N GLY A 90 -18.05 -4.05 24.67
CA GLY A 90 -17.55 -2.68 24.75
C GLY A 90 -18.65 -1.64 24.95
N LEU A 91 -19.83 -1.83 24.35
CA LEU A 91 -20.99 -0.97 24.55
C LEU A 91 -21.47 -1.02 26.01
N ARG A 92 -21.61 -2.23 26.58
CA ARG A 92 -21.97 -2.43 28.00
C ARG A 92 -20.95 -1.79 28.94
N GLN A 93 -19.66 -1.98 28.68
CA GLN A 93 -18.59 -1.40 29.51
C GLN A 93 -18.60 0.13 29.50
N ARG A 94 -18.93 0.76 28.37
CA ARG A 94 -18.91 2.23 28.22
C ARG A 94 -20.20 2.92 28.68
N TYR A 95 -21.36 2.29 28.48
CA TYR A 95 -22.66 2.91 28.67
C TYR A 95 -23.49 2.31 29.82
N GLY A 96 -23.06 1.20 30.43
CA GLY A 96 -23.75 0.58 31.57
C GLY A 96 -25.19 0.17 31.23
N GLU A 97 -26.14 0.50 32.11
CA GLU A 97 -27.57 0.18 31.93
C GLU A 97 -28.16 0.76 30.63
N ARG A 98 -27.64 1.91 30.17
CA ARG A 98 -28.09 2.52 28.91
C ARG A 98 -27.84 1.63 27.70
N ALA A 99 -26.84 0.75 27.75
CA ALA A 99 -26.57 -0.19 26.65
C ALA A 99 -27.74 -1.17 26.41
N ALA A 100 -28.61 -1.38 27.40
CA ALA A 100 -29.77 -2.27 27.30
C ALA A 100 -31.11 -1.51 27.15
N SER A 101 -31.17 -0.24 27.53
CA SER A 101 -32.41 0.54 27.57
C SER A 101 -32.50 1.64 26.50
N ASP A 102 -31.41 1.96 25.81
CA ASP A 102 -31.33 3.02 24.82
C ASP A 102 -31.32 2.45 23.39
N ASP A 103 -32.51 2.38 22.78
CA ASP A 103 -32.71 1.84 21.43
C ASP A 103 -31.94 2.60 20.34
N GLU A 104 -31.55 3.85 20.57
CA GLU A 104 -30.75 4.60 19.60
C GLU A 104 -29.32 4.07 19.54
N LEU A 105 -28.71 3.77 20.70
CA LEU A 105 -27.36 3.20 20.77
C LEU A 105 -27.27 1.84 20.09
N ILE A 106 -28.25 0.96 20.36
CA ILE A 106 -28.28 -0.38 19.77
C ILE A 106 -28.44 -0.30 18.25
N ARG A 107 -29.42 0.49 17.77
CA ARG A 107 -29.65 0.67 16.34
C ARG A 107 -28.43 1.26 15.63
N ARG A 108 -27.74 2.19 16.26
CA ARG A 108 -26.53 2.79 15.71
C ARG A 108 -25.42 1.74 15.57
N LEU A 109 -25.19 0.95 16.60
CA LEU A 109 -24.17 -0.09 16.59
C LEU A 109 -24.47 -1.15 15.51
N ASP A 110 -25.72 -1.62 15.43
CA ASP A 110 -26.13 -2.61 14.43
C ASP A 110 -25.99 -2.09 13.00
N TYR A 111 -26.31 -0.81 12.76
CA TYR A 111 -26.12 -0.18 11.47
C TYR A 111 -24.63 -0.17 11.06
N GLU A 112 -23.75 0.29 11.96
CA GLU A 112 -22.31 0.37 11.67
C GLU A 112 -21.69 -1.01 11.45
N LEU A 113 -22.03 -2.00 12.29
CA LEU A 113 -21.60 -3.39 12.12
C LEU A 113 -22.09 -3.97 10.80
N GLY A 114 -23.34 -3.71 10.42
CA GLY A 114 -23.88 -4.16 9.13
C GLY A 114 -23.19 -3.53 7.91
N VAL A 115 -22.67 -2.30 8.04
CA VAL A 115 -21.85 -1.68 6.98
C VAL A 115 -20.47 -2.35 6.89
N LEU A 116 -19.84 -2.63 8.03
CA LEU A 116 -18.51 -3.26 8.09
C LEU A 116 -18.52 -4.68 7.51
N GLU A 117 -19.57 -5.45 7.80
CA GLU A 117 -19.80 -6.79 7.26
C GLU A 117 -19.94 -6.78 5.74
N LYS A 118 -20.67 -5.81 5.17
CA LYS A 118 -20.88 -5.69 3.72
C LYS A 118 -19.64 -5.23 2.96
N THR A 119 -18.77 -4.49 3.62
CA THR A 119 -17.59 -3.86 2.99
C THR A 119 -16.31 -4.67 3.16
N GLY A 120 -16.35 -5.75 3.94
CA GLY A 120 -15.19 -6.64 4.15
C GLY A 120 -14.13 -6.09 5.11
N PHE A 121 -14.45 -5.06 5.90
CA PHE A 121 -13.52 -4.42 6.84
C PHE A 121 -13.47 -5.07 8.24
N VAL A 122 -14.22 -6.15 8.46
CA VAL A 122 -14.30 -6.84 9.75
C VAL A 122 -12.93 -7.30 10.23
N SER A 123 -12.14 -7.95 9.37
CA SER A 123 -10.80 -8.43 9.75
C SER A 123 -9.86 -7.28 10.10
N TYR A 124 -9.95 -6.16 9.36
CA TYR A 124 -9.16 -4.96 9.64
C TYR A 124 -9.46 -4.40 11.04
N LEU A 125 -10.74 -4.28 11.41
CA LEU A 125 -11.11 -3.79 12.74
C LEU A 125 -10.66 -4.72 13.85
N LEU A 126 -10.78 -6.04 13.67
CA LEU A 126 -10.32 -7.01 14.67
C LEU A 126 -8.81 -6.92 14.88
N ILE A 127 -8.02 -6.79 13.80
CA ILE A 127 -6.56 -6.60 13.88
C ILE A 127 -6.22 -5.31 14.64
N VAL A 128 -6.88 -4.19 14.32
CA VAL A 128 -6.63 -2.91 15.00
C VAL A 128 -7.02 -2.98 16.47
N TRP A 129 -8.16 -3.61 16.78
CA TRP A 129 -8.61 -3.82 18.15
C TRP A 129 -7.59 -4.65 18.94
N ASP A 130 -7.08 -5.74 18.37
CA ASP A 130 -6.10 -6.63 18.99
C ASP A 130 -4.81 -5.90 19.38
N PHE A 131 -4.24 -5.10 18.46
CA PHE A 131 -3.06 -4.29 18.75
C PHE A 131 -3.28 -3.31 19.91
N ILE A 132 -4.43 -2.64 19.94
CA ILE A 132 -4.76 -1.67 21.00
C ILE A 132 -5.04 -2.38 22.32
N HIS A 133 -5.74 -3.51 22.29
CA HIS A 133 -6.07 -4.29 23.47
C HIS A 133 -4.81 -4.85 24.12
N PHE A 134 -3.94 -5.49 23.33
CA PHE A 134 -2.66 -6.00 23.81
C PHE A 134 -1.80 -4.90 24.44
N ALA A 135 -1.70 -3.73 23.80
CA ALA A 135 -0.92 -2.61 24.34
C ALA A 135 -1.45 -2.18 25.73
N LYS A 136 -2.77 -2.07 25.89
CA LYS A 136 -3.40 -1.69 27.17
C LYS A 136 -3.29 -2.74 28.27
N GLU A 137 -3.17 -4.03 27.92
CA GLU A 137 -2.98 -5.10 28.90
C GLU A 137 -1.53 -5.22 29.40
N LYS A 138 -0.58 -4.65 28.64
CA LYS A 138 0.87 -4.73 28.93
C LYS A 138 1.44 -3.46 29.56
N ASP A 139 0.66 -2.40 29.65
CA ASP A 139 0.90 -1.22 30.50
C ASP A 139 0.43 -1.46 31.93
#